data_AF-A0A1V5RUI0-F1
#
_entry.id   AF-A0A1V5RUI0-F1
#
_cell.length_a   1.000
_cell.length_b   1.000
_cell.length_c   1.000
_cell.angle_alpha   90.00
_cell.angle_beta   90.00
_cell.angle_gamma   90.00
#
_symmetry.space_group_name_H-M   'P 1'
#
loop_
_entity.id
_entity.type
_entity.pdbx_description
1 polymer ?
#
loop_
_entity_poly.entity_id
_entity_poly.type
_entity_poly.pdbx_seq_one_letter_code
_entity_poly.pdbx_strand_id
1 'polypeptide(L)'
;MIRRYVDYHIRRIVLSTMDLWKEENSICKKCHSPDSINCLLCYCPRYDMGTECGGNFVILENGIKDCSDCTIPHDPVFVEEYLKYKLGIYK
;
A
#
# COMPACT_ATOMS: atom_id res chain seq x y z
N MET A 1 13.13 -17.13 16.51
CA MET A 1 14.24 -16.15 16.53
C MET A 1 14.32 -15.32 15.25
N ILE A 2 14.32 -15.93 14.05
CA ILE A 2 14.41 -15.19 12.78
C ILE A 2 13.21 -14.27 12.50
N ARG A 3 11.99 -14.68 12.89
CA ARG A 3 10.75 -13.90 12.68
C ARG A 3 10.85 -12.46 13.20
N ARG A 4 11.38 -12.28 14.42
CA ARG A 4 11.59 -10.95 15.02
C ARG A 4 12.43 -10.03 14.13
N TYR A 5 13.49 -10.55 13.52
CA TYR A 5 14.35 -9.76 12.64
C TYR A 5 13.66 -9.42 11.32
N VAL A 6 12.82 -10.33 10.81
CA VAL A 6 12.00 -10.03 9.63
C VAL A 6 10.99 -8.93 9.95
N ASP A 7 10.33 -8.98 11.11
CA ASP A 7 9.37 -7.96 11.53
C ASP A 7 10.02 -6.59 11.65
N TYR A 8 11.22 -6.53 12.25
CA TYR A 8 12.00 -5.29 12.27
C TYR A 8 12.39 -4.81 10.88
N HIS A 9 12.75 -5.72 9.97
CA HIS A 9 13.10 -5.35 8.59
C HIS A 9 11.89 -4.81 7.82
N ILE A 10 10.73 -5.47 7.91
CA ILE A 10 9.47 -5.01 7.31
C ILE A 10 9.12 -3.63 7.86
N ARG A 11 9.16 -3.46 9.19
CA ARG A 11 8.87 -2.16 9.81
C ARG A 11 9.83 -1.07 9.33
N ARG A 12 11.12 -1.39 9.17
CA ARG A 12 12.10 -0.44 8.59
C ARG A 12 11.74 -0.05 7.16
N ILE A 13 11.32 -1.00 6.32
CA ILE A 13 10.88 -0.72 4.94
C ILE A 13 9.66 0.19 4.94
N VAL A 14 8.64 -0.12 5.74
CA VAL A 14 7.41 0.67 5.82
C VAL A 14 7.73 2.10 6.26
N LEU A 15 8.53 2.26 7.33
CA LEU A 15 8.94 3.57 7.82
C LEU A 15 9.82 4.33 6.82
N SER A 16 10.74 3.65 6.13
CA SER A 16 11.61 4.30 5.13
C SER A 16 10.89 4.65 3.83
N THR A 17 9.64 4.25 3.66
CA THR A 17 8.82 4.53 2.47
C THR A 17 7.62 5.42 2.78
N MET A 18 7.56 5.98 3.99
CA MET A 18 6.57 7.01 4.33
C MET A 18 6.92 8.31 3.62
N ASP A 19 5.90 8.93 3.01
CA ASP A 19 5.95 10.30 2.51
C ASP A 19 7.10 10.62 1.55
N LEU A 20 7.60 9.61 0.83
CA LEU A 20 8.66 9.82 -0.18
C LEU A 20 8.27 10.90 -1.19
N TRP A 21 6.97 11.05 -1.50
CA TRP A 21 6.46 12.12 -2.36
C TRP A 21 6.85 13.55 -1.93
N LYS A 22 7.25 13.77 -0.68
CA LYS A 22 7.70 15.06 -0.13
C LYS A 22 9.19 15.35 -0.40
N GLU A 23 9.96 14.37 -0.87
CA GLU A 23 11.41 14.54 -1.09
C GLU A 23 11.73 15.38 -2.34
N GLU A 24 12.84 16.14 -2.29
CA GLU A 24 13.27 17.10 -3.31
C GLU A 24 13.43 16.50 -4.72
N ASN A 25 13.71 15.19 -4.82
CA ASN A 25 13.85 14.46 -6.09
C ASN A 25 13.01 13.19 -6.13
N SER A 26 11.84 13.22 -5.48
CA SER A 26 10.96 12.05 -5.41
C SER A 26 10.44 11.60 -6.78
N ILE A 27 10.61 10.31 -7.05
CA ILE A 27 9.90 9.60 -8.13
C ILE A 27 8.43 9.31 -7.78
N CYS A 28 8.08 9.34 -6.49
CA CYS A 28 6.71 9.22 -6.00
C CYS A 28 5.99 10.57 -6.11
N LYS A 29 4.70 10.56 -6.44
CA LYS A 29 3.84 11.75 -6.50
C LYS A 29 2.61 11.55 -5.61
N LYS A 30 2.12 12.62 -4.98
CA LYS A 30 0.93 12.59 -4.13
C LYS A 30 -0.31 12.32 -4.99
N CYS A 31 -0.93 11.15 -4.82
CA CYS A 31 -2.13 10.73 -5.54
C CYS A 31 -3.43 10.90 -4.76
N HIS A 32 -3.36 11.06 -3.43
CA HIS A 32 -4.51 11.24 -2.54
C HIS A 32 -4.26 12.38 -1.55
N SER A 33 -5.31 12.95 -0.98
CA SER A 33 -5.23 14.09 -0.06
C SER A 33 -4.87 13.85 1.43
N PRO A 34 -4.58 12.63 1.96
CA PRO A 34 -4.12 12.49 3.35
C PRO A 34 -2.84 13.29 3.67
N ASP A 35 -2.65 13.59 4.95
CA ASP A 35 -1.45 14.31 5.44
C ASP A 35 -0.17 13.49 5.32
N SER A 36 -0.31 12.17 5.44
CA SER A 36 0.78 11.19 5.32
C SER A 36 0.31 9.97 4.55
N ILE A 37 1.17 9.45 3.67
CA ILE A 37 0.94 8.22 2.90
C ILE A 37 2.18 7.35 2.88
N ASN A 38 2.00 6.03 2.89
CA ASN A 38 3.05 5.11 2.51
C ASN A 38 3.18 5.06 0.97
N CYS A 39 4.40 5.18 0.47
CA CYS A 39 4.72 5.26 -0.96
C CYS A 39 5.24 3.92 -1.53
N LEU A 40 5.29 2.84 -0.75
CA LEU A 40 5.79 1.54 -1.24
C LEU A 40 4.85 0.93 -2.27
N LEU A 41 3.54 1.04 -2.05
CA LEU A 41 2.51 0.50 -2.93
C LEU A 41 1.82 1.65 -3.66
N CYS A 42 2.42 2.14 -4.75
CA CYS A 42 1.80 3.16 -5.62
C CYS A 42 0.60 2.63 -6.42
N TYR A 43 0.32 1.33 -6.35
CA TYR A 43 -0.80 0.66 -6.97
C TYR A 43 -1.41 -0.34 -5.99
N CYS A 44 -2.72 -0.57 -6.10
CA CYS A 44 -3.43 -1.52 -5.24
C CYS A 44 -2.99 -2.96 -5.54
N PRO A 45 -2.32 -3.66 -4.61
CA PRO A 45 -1.88 -5.03 -4.85
C PRO A 45 -3.04 -6.06 -4.85
N ARG A 46 -4.27 -5.60 -4.62
CA ARG A 46 -5.50 -6.39 -4.60
C ARG A 46 -6.45 -6.03 -5.74
N TYR A 47 -6.02 -5.22 -6.72
CA TYR A 47 -6.88 -4.78 -7.81
C TYR A 47 -7.53 -5.96 -8.56
N ASP A 48 -6.76 -7.02 -8.82
CA ASP A 48 -7.21 -8.21 -9.55
C ASP A 48 -8.21 -9.09 -8.78
N MET A 49 -8.44 -8.80 -7.50
CA MET A 49 -9.50 -9.46 -6.71
C MET A 49 -10.90 -8.91 -7.03
N GLY A 50 -11.02 -7.95 -7.95
CA GLY A 50 -12.30 -7.40 -8.37
C GLY A 50 -13.07 -6.80 -7.20
N THR A 51 -14.34 -7.20 -7.05
CA THR A 51 -15.22 -6.71 -5.98
C THR A 51 -14.87 -7.25 -4.59
N GLU A 52 -14.05 -8.29 -4.50
CA GLU A 52 -13.63 -8.90 -3.24
C GLU A 52 -12.40 -8.22 -2.63
N CYS A 53 -11.87 -7.16 -3.26
CA CYS A 53 -10.63 -6.52 -2.82
C CYS A 53 -10.76 -5.80 -1.46
N GLY A 54 -12.00 -5.49 -1.03
CA GLY A 54 -12.31 -4.79 0.24
C GLY A 54 -11.92 -3.31 0.27
N GLY A 55 -11.69 -2.70 -0.90
CA GLY A 55 -11.27 -1.29 -1.03
C GLY A 55 -12.41 -0.35 -1.40
N ASN A 56 -12.12 0.95 -1.36
CA ASN A 56 -13.05 1.99 -1.80
C ASN A 56 -12.89 2.25 -3.30
N PHE A 57 -13.75 1.66 -4.14
CA PHE A 57 -13.69 1.79 -5.59
C PHE A 57 -15.10 1.93 -6.17
N VAL A 58 -15.17 2.41 -7.42
CA VAL A 58 -16.37 2.35 -8.25
C VAL A 58 -16.10 1.56 -9.52
N ILE A 59 -17.16 1.01 -10.12
CA ILE A 59 -17.09 0.44 -11.46
C ILE A 59 -17.69 1.48 -12.41
N LEU A 60 -16.87 1.98 -13.34
CA LEU A 60 -17.28 2.93 -14.35
C LEU A 60 -18.20 2.26 -15.40
N GLU A 61 -18.94 3.06 -16.17
CA GLU A 61 -19.85 2.53 -17.22
C GLU A 61 -19.15 1.65 -18.26
N ASN A 62 -17.85 1.89 -18.50
CA ASN A 62 -17.02 1.08 -19.41
C ASN A 62 -16.47 -0.21 -18.76
N GLY A 63 -16.87 -0.52 -17.53
CA GLY A 63 -16.43 -1.70 -16.79
C GLY A 63 -15.06 -1.57 -16.12
N ILE A 64 -14.39 -0.41 -16.23
CA ILE A 64 -13.11 -0.19 -15.54
C ILE A 64 -13.35 0.02 -14.05
N LYS A 65 -12.54 -0.65 -13.23
CA LYS A 65 -12.53 -0.48 -11.77
C LYS A 65 -11.69 0.74 -11.41
N ASP A 66 -12.34 1.83 -11.04
CA ASP A 66 -11.67 3.05 -10.62
C ASP A 66 -11.42 3.04 -9.11
N CYS A 67 -10.13 3.08 -8.73
CA CYS A 67 -9.67 3.06 -7.34
C CYS A 67 -9.11 4.41 -6.88
N SER A 68 -9.38 5.50 -7.61
CA SER A 68 -8.80 6.83 -7.34
C SER A 68 -9.20 7.41 -5.96
N ASP A 69 -10.24 6.86 -5.33
CA ASP A 69 -10.66 7.21 -3.96
C ASP A 69 -10.18 6.20 -2.90
N CYS A 70 -9.34 5.23 -3.27
CA CYS A 70 -8.88 4.16 -2.38
C CYS A 70 -7.54 4.49 -1.73
N THR A 71 -7.55 4.73 -0.42
CA THR A 71 -6.33 5.00 0.35
C THR A 71 -5.67 3.75 0.94
N ILE A 72 -6.27 2.58 0.84
CA ILE A 72 -5.75 1.32 1.40
C ILE A 72 -4.29 1.03 1.04
N PRO A 73 -3.84 1.10 -0.24
CA PRO A 73 -2.43 0.82 -0.55
C PRO A 73 -1.45 1.83 0.07
N HIS A 74 -1.96 2.95 0.57
CA HIS A 74 -1.19 4.02 1.21
C HIS A 74 -1.23 3.98 2.73
N ASP A 75 -2.03 3.09 3.33
CA ASP A 75 -2.06 2.89 4.77
C ASP A 75 -0.83 2.06 5.20
N PRO A 76 0.05 2.60 6.06
CA PRO A 76 1.23 1.87 6.53
C PRO A 76 0.90 0.55 7.25
N VAL A 77 -0.25 0.45 7.92
CA VAL A 77 -0.67 -0.79 8.59
C VAL A 77 -0.96 -1.85 7.53
N PHE A 78 -1.74 -1.49 6.51
CA PHE A 78 -2.00 -2.36 5.38
C PHE A 78 -0.73 -2.80 4.66
N VAL A 79 0.21 -1.86 4.41
CA VAL A 79 1.48 -2.18 3.73
C VAL A 79 2.28 -3.19 4.55
N GLU A 80 2.38 -3.00 5.87
CA GLU A 80 3.05 -3.94 6.77
C GLU A 80 2.43 -5.34 6.73
N GLU A 81 1.10 -5.42 6.84
CA GLU A 81 0.35 -6.68 6.78
C GLU A 81 0.49 -7.36 5.42
N TYR A 82 0.45 -6.60 4.33
CA TYR A 82 0.63 -7.11 2.97
C TYR A 82 2.02 -7.73 2.77
N LEU A 83 3.08 -7.06 3.22
CA LEU A 83 4.45 -7.59 3.13
C LEU A 83 4.60 -8.87 3.98
N LYS A 84 4.04 -8.89 5.18
CA LYS A 84 4.01 -10.07 6.05
C LYS A 84 3.31 -11.27 5.40
N TYR A 85 2.15 -11.02 4.78
CA TYR A 85 1.39 -12.02 4.05
C TYR A 85 2.19 -12.55 2.84
N LYS A 86 2.77 -11.66 2.02
CA LYS A 86 3.53 -12.05 0.82
C LYS A 86 4.80 -12.85 1.12
N LEU A 87 5.44 -12.60 2.26
CA LEU A 87 6.61 -13.37 2.70
C LEU A 87 6.22 -14.74 3.28
N GLY A 88 4.93 -15.05 3.45
CA GLY A 88 4.44 -16.34 3.93
C GLY A 88 4.83 -16.66 5.38
N ILE A 89 5.20 -15.64 6.16
CA ILE A 89 5.72 -15.77 7.53
C ILE A 89 4.57 -15.97 8.53
N TYR A 90 3.39 -15.46 8.17
CA TYR A 90 2.15 -15.57 8.92
C TYR A 90 1.15 -16.33 8.06
N LYS A 91 0.87 -17.57 8.48
CA LYS A 91 -0.21 -18.43 7.98
C LYS A 91 -1.25 -18.54 9.07
#